data_AF-X0VMT3-F1
#
_entry.id   AF-X0VMT3-F1
#
_cell.length_a   1.000
_cell.length_b   1.000
_cell.length_c   1.000
_cell.angle_alpha   90.00
_cell.angle_beta   90.00
_cell.angle_gamma   90.00
#
_symmetry.space_group_name_H-M   'P 1'
#
loop_
_entity.id
_entity.type
_entity.pdbx_description
1 polymer ?
#
loop_
_entity_poly.entity_id
_entity_poly.type
_entity_poly.pdbx_seq_one_letter_code
_entity_poly.pdbx_strand_id
1 'polypeptide(L)' 'QHKCKKIFVISGVGARNYYKKLGYRFEEPYMIKKI' A
#
# COMPACT_ATOMS: atom_id res chain seq x y z
N GLN A 1 3.68 19.67 10.31
CA GLN A 1 2.87 19.00 9.25
C GLN A 1 3.75 17.98 8.54
N HIS A 2 3.33 16.72 8.46
CA HIS A 2 4.06 15.67 7.72
C HIS A 2 3.65 15.71 6.25
N LYS A 3 4.56 16.16 5.36
CA LYS A 3 4.34 16.23 3.90
C LYS A 3 4.58 14.87 3.23
N CYS A 4 3.87 13.83 3.67
CA CYS A 4 3.99 12.50 3.07
C CYS A 4 3.21 12.45 1.74
N LYS A 5 3.87 11.96 0.68
CA LYS A 5 3.29 11.82 -0.68
C LYS A 5 2.76 10.40 -0.97
N LYS A 6 3.17 9.42 -0.17
CA LYS A 6 2.87 7.99 -0.35
C LYS A 6 2.78 7.28 1.00
N ILE A 7 1.95 6.24 1.05
CA ILE A 7 1.82 5.28 2.15
C ILE A 7 2.35 3.95 1.64
N PHE A 8 3.27 3.34 2.40
CA PHE A 8 3.81 2.01 2.15
C PHE A 8 3.31 1.07 3.25
N VAL A 9 2.80 -0.10 2.87
CA VAL A 9 2.30 -1.11 3.79
C VAL A 9 2.99 -2.43 3.52
N ILE A 10 3.63 -3.00 4.55
CA ILE A 10 4.14 -4.37 4.51
C ILE A 10 2.93 -5.30 4.67
N SER A 11 2.73 -6.19 3.70
CA SER A 11 1.57 -7.06 3.68
C SER A 11 1.95 -8.48 3.25
N GLY A 12 1.51 -9.47 4.04
CA GLY A 12 1.59 -10.87 3.65
C GLY A 12 0.74 -11.16 2.40
N VAL A 13 1.11 -12.20 1.65
CA VAL A 13 0.51 -12.51 0.33
C VAL A 13 -1.02 -12.55 0.38
N GLY A 14 -1.62 -13.15 1.42
CA GLY A 14 -3.07 -13.25 1.59
C GLY A 14 -3.79 -11.91 1.83
N ALA A 15 -3.13 -10.93 2.45
CA ALA A 15 -3.72 -9.63 2.76
C ALA A 15 -3.59 -8.62 1.60
N ARG A 16 -2.77 -8.90 0.58
CA ARG A 16 -2.60 -8.01 -0.58
C ARG A 16 -3.92 -7.71 -1.29
N ASN A 17 -4.82 -8.69 -1.37
CA ASN A 17 -6.11 -8.50 -2.05
C ASN A 17 -7.02 -7.51 -1.32
N TYR A 18 -6.94 -7.46 0.02
CA TYR A 18 -7.64 -6.45 0.82
C TYR A 18 -7.14 -5.05 0.47
N TYR A 19 -5.82 -4.84 0.49
CA TYR A 19 -5.24 -3.54 0.14
C TYR A 19 -5.47 -3.14 -1.33
N LYS A 20 -5.49 -4.10 -2.25
CA LYS A 20 -5.87 -3.85 -3.65
C LYS A 20 -7.27 -3.24 -3.78
N LYS A 21 -8.26 -3.78 -3.05
CA LYS A 21 -9.63 -3.24 -3.00
C LYS A 21 -9.69 -1.81 -2.43
N LEU A 22 -8.74 -1.46 -1.55
CA LEU A 22 -8.61 -0.12 -0.96
C LEU A 22 -7.84 0.89 -1.85
N GLY A 23 -7.49 0.50 -3.08
CA GLY A 23 -6.77 1.33 -4.04
C GLY A 23 -5.25 1.33 -3.86
N TYR A 24 -4.71 0.42 -3.05
CA TYR A 24 -3.26 0.23 -2.99
C TYR A 24 -2.78 -0.64 -4.15
N ARG A 25 -1.56 -0.41 -4.61
CA ARG A 25 -0.90 -1.18 -5.66
C ARG A 25 0.27 -1.97 -5.08
N PHE A 26 0.50 -3.18 -5.60
CA PHE A 26 1.67 -3.96 -5.22
C PHE A 26 2.89 -3.43 -5.98
N GLU A 27 3.85 -2.88 -5.26
CA GLU A 27 5.14 -2.44 -5.76
C GLU A 27 6.15 -3.07 -4.80
N GLU A 28 6.64 -4.25 -5.20
CA GLU A 28 7.35 -5.20 -4.34
C GLU A 28 8.45 -4.53 -3.50
N PRO A 29 8.52 -4.73 -2.17
CA PRO A 29 7.77 -5.66 -1.30
C PRO A 29 6.50 -5.06 -0.65
N TYR A 30 6.05 -3.88 -1.07
CA TYR A 30 5.03 -3.10 -0.37
C TYR A 30 3.71 -2.99 -1.13
N MET A 31 2.64 -2.73 -0.38
CA MET A 31 1.42 -2.16 -0.91
C MET A 31 1.51 -0.63 -0.81
N ILE A 32 1.36 0.07 -1.93
CA ILE A 32 1.56 1.52 -2.02
C ILE A 32 0.25 2.22 -2.34
N LYS A 33 -0.04 3.32 -1.64
CA LYS A 33 -1.10 4.28 -2.00
C LYS A 33 -0.55 5.69 -1.99
N LYS A 34 -0.85 6.47 -3.03
CA LYS A 34 -0.55 7.90 -3.06
C LYS A 34 -1.60 8.63 -2.21
N ILE A 35 -1.15 9.55 -1.36
CA ILE A 35 -2.03 10.45 -0.58
C ILE A 35 -2.46 11.57 -1.50
#